data_AF-A0A2D0K210-F1
#
_entry.id   AF-A0A2D0K210-F1
#
_cell.length_a   1.000
_cell.length_b   1.000
_cell.length_c   1.000
_cell.angle_alpha   90.00
_cell.angle_beta   90.00
_cell.angle_gamma   90.00
#
_symmetry.space_group_name_H-M   'P 1'
#
loop_
_entity.id
_entity.type
_entity.pdbx_description
1 polymer ?
#
loop_
_entity_poly.entity_id
_entity_poly.type
_entity_poly.pdbx_seq_one_letter_code
_entity_poly.pdbx_strand_id
1 'polypeptide(L)'
;MKIGSQYFTLGALVMVSGLFWFYYSEYQDKAEAYTSLKLEYDKQVIAIGKQQERLEQLAKLDEIYIEKLANAKTEIDTLRADVAAGRRKLRIKATCPVSEATSSSGVGDATTVELPRETGQAVLDIREGIINDRAKLRYLQEYVRAECR
;
A
#
# COMPACT_ATOMS: atom_id res chain seq x y z
N MET A 1 58.93 -26.87 61.48
CA MET A 1 58.22 -25.68 60.93
C MET A 1 57.60 -25.89 59.53
N LYS A 2 57.20 -27.12 59.14
CA LYS A 2 56.61 -27.41 57.80
C LYS A 2 55.08 -27.24 57.75
N ILE A 3 54.43 -27.43 58.89
CA ILE A 3 52.98 -27.48 59.04
C ILE A 3 52.34 -26.10 58.78
N GLY A 4 52.93 -25.00 59.29
CA GLY A 4 52.42 -23.65 59.05
C GLY A 4 52.49 -23.18 57.59
N SER A 5 53.50 -23.61 56.83
CA SER A 5 53.65 -23.26 55.41
C SER A 5 52.61 -23.91 54.52
N GLN A 6 52.20 -25.15 54.84
CA GLN A 6 51.18 -25.87 54.06
C GLN A 6 49.78 -25.26 54.25
N TYR A 7 49.45 -24.82 55.48
CA TYR A 7 48.20 -24.12 55.73
C TYR A 7 48.12 -22.76 55.01
N PHE A 8 49.24 -22.04 54.92
CA PHE A 8 49.29 -20.78 54.17
C PHE A 8 49.06 -20.98 52.67
N THR A 9 49.68 -22.00 52.06
CA THR A 9 49.46 -22.31 50.64
C THR A 9 48.03 -22.76 50.34
N LEU A 10 47.41 -23.52 51.25
CA LEU A 10 46.00 -23.92 51.10
C LEU A 10 45.05 -22.73 51.21
N GLY A 11 45.30 -21.82 52.16
CA GLY A 11 44.53 -20.57 52.29
C GLY A 11 44.64 -19.69 51.03
N ALA A 12 45.83 -19.56 50.46
CA ALA A 12 46.04 -18.81 49.23
C ALA A 12 45.30 -19.42 48.03
N LEU A 13 45.30 -20.75 47.89
CA LEU A 13 44.58 -21.44 46.81
C LEU A 13 43.07 -21.26 46.91
N VAL A 14 42.50 -21.27 48.13
CA VAL A 14 41.07 -21.02 48.35
C VAL A 14 40.68 -19.58 47.99
N MET A 15 41.54 -18.61 48.31
CA MET A 15 41.30 -17.21 47.93
C MET A 15 41.34 -17.03 46.41
N VAL A 16 42.31 -17.63 45.73
CA VAL A 16 42.43 -17.57 44.27
C VAL A 16 41.25 -18.25 43.59
N SER A 17 40.81 -19.42 44.06
CA SER A 17 39.66 -20.11 43.48
C SER A 17 38.35 -19.34 43.70
N GLY A 18 38.17 -18.71 44.86
CA GLY A 18 37.02 -17.85 45.14
C GLY A 18 36.96 -16.61 44.24
N LEU A 19 38.09 -15.93 44.04
CA LEU A 19 38.18 -14.79 43.12
C LEU A 19 37.93 -15.22 41.67
N PHE A 20 38.47 -16.36 41.25
CA PHE A 20 38.24 -16.90 39.91
C PHE A 20 36.77 -17.24 39.69
N TRP A 21 36.11 -17.87 40.67
CA TRP A 21 34.67 -18.17 40.60
C TRP A 21 33.82 -16.90 40.54
N PHE A 22 34.10 -15.91 41.40
CA PHE A 22 33.40 -14.63 41.42
C PHE A 22 33.54 -13.86 40.09
N TYR A 23 34.76 -13.82 39.55
CA TYR A 23 35.01 -13.20 38.24
C TYR A 23 34.28 -13.97 37.14
N TYR A 24 34.39 -15.31 37.12
CA TYR A 24 33.72 -16.13 36.12
C TYR A 24 32.18 -16.00 36.18
N SER A 25 31.58 -15.91 37.38
CA SER A 25 30.14 -15.68 37.53
C SER A 25 29.72 -14.32 36.99
N GLU A 26 30.46 -13.24 37.28
CA GLU A 26 30.14 -11.91 36.76
C GLU A 26 30.29 -11.83 35.22
N TYR A 27 31.23 -12.60 34.67
CA TYR A 27 31.38 -12.73 33.21
C TYR A 27 30.23 -13.51 32.57
N GLN A 28 29.74 -14.57 33.20
CA GLN A 28 28.59 -15.34 32.74
C GLN A 28 27.33 -14.46 32.73
N ASP A 29 27.08 -13.72 33.82
CA ASP A 29 25.93 -12.80 33.92
C ASP A 29 25.97 -11.74 32.80
N LYS A 30 27.15 -11.17 32.51
CA LYS A 30 27.34 -10.21 31.42
C LYS A 30 27.18 -10.85 30.04
N ALA A 31 27.63 -12.09 29.86
CA ALA A 31 27.46 -12.83 28.62
C ALA A 31 25.98 -13.11 28.34
N GLU A 32 25.21 -13.50 29.37
CA GLU A 32 23.76 -13.72 29.28
C GLU A 32 22.99 -12.40 29.03
N ALA A 33 23.38 -11.31 29.69
CA ALA A 33 22.83 -9.98 29.42
C ALA A 33 23.10 -9.52 27.98
N TYR A 34 24.29 -9.80 27.43
CA TYR A 34 24.62 -9.48 26.05
C TYR A 34 23.82 -10.32 25.04
N THR A 35 23.68 -11.63 25.27
CA THR A 35 22.94 -12.52 24.37
C THR A 35 21.45 -12.18 24.35
N SER A 36 20.86 -11.89 25.52
CA SER A 36 19.47 -11.44 25.63
C SER A 36 19.24 -10.10 24.94
N LEU A 37 20.11 -9.11 25.17
CA LEU A 37 20.06 -7.81 24.49
C LEU A 37 20.20 -7.96 22.97
N LYS A 38 21.14 -8.81 22.51
CA LYS A 38 21.34 -9.08 21.09
C LYS A 38 20.10 -9.74 20.46
N LEU A 39 19.48 -10.69 21.16
CA LEU A 39 18.25 -11.32 20.70
C LEU A 39 17.11 -10.30 20.56
N GLU A 40 16.96 -9.38 21.51
CA GLU A 40 15.98 -8.29 21.43
C GLU A 40 16.27 -7.34 20.28
N TYR A 41 17.53 -6.97 20.09
CA TYR A 41 17.97 -6.13 18.97
C TYR A 41 17.67 -6.80 17.62
N ASP A 42 18.04 -8.07 17.46
CA ASP A 42 17.78 -8.82 16.22
C ASP A 42 16.28 -8.94 15.94
N LYS A 43 15.45 -9.15 16.97
CA LYS A 43 13.98 -9.13 16.85
C LYS A 43 13.48 -7.78 16.35
N GLN A 44 14.00 -6.67 16.88
CA GLN A 44 13.62 -5.32 16.45
C GLN A 44 14.05 -5.06 15.00
N VAL A 45 15.27 -5.45 14.62
CA VAL A 45 15.76 -5.30 13.24
C VAL A 45 14.90 -6.08 12.25
N ILE A 46 14.56 -7.34 12.57
CA ILE A 46 13.66 -8.14 11.73
C ILE A 46 12.28 -7.50 11.62
N ALA A 47 11.73 -6.97 12.72
CA ALA A 47 10.44 -6.30 12.71
C ALA A 47 10.44 -5.03 11.85
N ILE A 48 11.50 -4.22 11.94
CA ILE A 48 11.69 -3.02 11.11
C ILE A 48 11.83 -3.40 9.63
N GLY A 49 12.62 -4.43 9.30
CA GLY A 49 12.76 -4.91 7.93
C GLY A 49 11.43 -5.33 7.33
N LYS A 50 10.61 -6.08 8.09
CA LYS A 50 9.26 -6.46 7.67
C LYS A 50 8.32 -5.26 7.51
N GLN A 51 8.46 -4.21 8.31
CA GLN A 51 7.71 -2.97 8.13
C GLN A 51 8.16 -2.24 6.86
N GLN A 52 9.45 -2.17 6.59
CA GLN A 52 10.01 -1.51 5.41
C GLN A 52 9.56 -2.18 4.11
N GLU A 53 9.57 -3.51 4.05
CA GLU A 53 9.05 -4.26 2.89
C GLU A 53 7.57 -3.95 2.62
N ARG A 54 6.75 -3.88 3.68
CA ARG A 54 5.33 -3.50 3.53
C ARG A 54 5.17 -2.09 2.99
N LEU A 55 5.91 -1.12 3.54
CA LEU A 55 5.89 0.27 3.06
C LEU A 55 6.30 0.37 1.59
N GLU A 56 7.30 -0.41 1.15
CA GLU A 56 7.72 -0.43 -0.25
C GLU A 56 6.63 -1.00 -1.17
N GLN A 57 5.96 -2.08 -0.74
CA GLN A 57 4.84 -2.64 -1.52
C GLN A 57 3.66 -1.68 -1.62
N LEU A 58 3.34 -0.98 -0.53
CA LEU A 58 2.30 0.06 -0.53
C LEU A 58 2.68 1.24 -1.43
N ALA A 59 3.92 1.72 -1.36
CA ALA A 59 4.39 2.81 -2.21
C ALA A 59 4.28 2.46 -3.71
N LYS A 60 4.63 1.22 -4.09
CA LYS A 60 4.44 0.73 -5.47
C LYS A 60 2.96 0.68 -5.87
N LEU A 61 2.10 0.25 -4.96
CA LEU A 61 0.66 0.22 -5.21
C LEU A 61 0.11 1.65 -5.42
N ASP A 62 0.52 2.60 -4.57
CA ASP A 62 0.16 4.01 -4.69
C ASP A 62 0.61 4.61 -6.03
N GLU A 63 1.87 4.38 -6.42
CA GLU A 63 2.42 4.86 -7.70
C GLU A 63 1.56 4.42 -8.88
N ILE A 64 1.24 3.11 -8.95
CA ILE A 64 0.42 2.53 -10.01
C ILE A 64 -0.97 3.20 -10.09
N TYR A 65 -1.62 3.45 -8.95
CA TYR A 65 -2.97 4.01 -8.95
C TYR A 65 -2.99 5.51 -9.18
N ILE A 66 -1.97 6.24 -8.71
CA ILE A 66 -1.79 7.67 -9.01
C ILE A 66 -1.59 7.86 -10.52
N GLU A 67 -0.72 7.08 -11.15
CA GLU A 67 -0.47 7.16 -12.59
C GLU A 67 -1.75 6.86 -13.40
N LYS A 68 -2.45 5.77 -13.07
CA LYS A 68 -3.71 5.39 -13.73
C LYS A 68 -4.77 6.49 -13.61
N LEU A 69 -4.88 7.12 -12.43
CA LEU A 69 -5.82 8.22 -12.21
C LEU A 69 -5.43 9.48 -12.99
N ALA A 70 -4.14 9.84 -13.00
CA ALA A 70 -3.65 10.99 -13.74
C ALA A 70 -3.87 10.83 -15.26
N ASN A 71 -3.60 9.65 -15.80
CA ASN A 71 -3.83 9.35 -17.22
C ASN A 71 -5.33 9.44 -17.56
N ALA A 72 -6.19 8.80 -16.76
CA ALA A 72 -7.63 8.86 -16.99
C ALA A 72 -8.20 10.28 -16.87
N LYS A 73 -7.69 11.08 -15.93
CA LYS A 73 -8.07 12.49 -15.79
C LYS A 73 -7.68 13.29 -17.04
N THR A 74 -6.45 13.09 -17.53
CA THR A 74 -5.96 13.73 -18.75
C THR A 74 -6.83 13.39 -19.96
N GLU A 75 -7.20 12.11 -20.12
CA GLU A 75 -8.12 11.69 -21.19
C GLU A 75 -9.48 12.42 -21.08
N ILE A 76 -10.07 12.47 -19.89
CA ILE A 76 -11.37 13.14 -19.68
C ILE A 76 -11.27 14.64 -19.95
N ASP A 77 -10.21 15.31 -19.50
CA ASP A 77 -10.00 16.74 -19.75
C ASP A 77 -9.82 17.03 -21.24
N THR A 78 -9.13 16.15 -21.99
CA THR A 78 -9.02 16.29 -23.45
C THR A 78 -10.39 16.13 -24.13
N LEU A 79 -11.22 15.16 -23.68
CA LEU A 79 -12.57 14.97 -24.18
C LEU A 79 -13.46 16.18 -23.85
N ARG A 80 -13.33 16.74 -22.65
CA ARG A 80 -14.06 17.93 -22.20
C ARG A 80 -13.72 19.13 -23.09
N ALA A 81 -12.44 19.33 -23.40
CA ALA A 81 -11.98 20.39 -24.30
C ALA A 81 -12.50 20.18 -25.74
N ASP A 82 -12.46 18.96 -26.26
CA ASP A 82 -12.95 18.63 -27.60
C ASP A 82 -14.47 18.82 -27.74
N VAL A 83 -15.25 18.45 -26.73
CA VAL A 83 -16.71 18.67 -26.69
C VAL A 83 -17.02 20.16 -26.54
N ALA A 84 -16.30 20.88 -25.68
CA ALA A 84 -16.51 22.32 -25.49
C ALA A 84 -16.21 23.13 -26.77
N ALA A 85 -15.18 22.71 -27.52
CA ALA A 85 -14.79 23.30 -28.81
C ALA A 85 -15.66 22.81 -29.99
N GLY A 86 -16.62 21.90 -29.77
CA GLY A 86 -17.46 21.32 -30.83
C GLY A 86 -16.72 20.39 -31.79
N ARG A 87 -15.46 20.03 -31.52
CA ARG A 87 -14.66 19.08 -32.31
C ARG A 87 -15.18 17.65 -32.18
N ARG A 88 -15.78 17.33 -31.04
CA ARG A 88 -16.47 16.05 -30.78
C ARG A 88 -17.89 16.32 -30.27
N LYS A 89 -18.80 15.41 -30.59
CA LYS A 89 -20.19 15.42 -30.13
C LYS A 89 -20.48 14.16 -29.33
N LEU A 90 -21.19 14.31 -28.21
CA LEU A 90 -21.67 13.18 -27.41
C LEU A 90 -23.04 12.76 -27.93
N ARG A 91 -23.18 11.47 -28.22
CA ARG A 91 -24.40 10.85 -28.72
C ARG A 91 -24.79 9.72 -27.78
N ILE A 92 -26.08 9.59 -27.53
CA ILE A 92 -26.62 8.45 -26.81
C ILE A 92 -27.34 7.53 -27.78
N LYS A 93 -27.20 6.24 -27.54
CA LYS A 93 -28.06 5.25 -28.18
C LYS A 93 -29.40 5.27 -27.46
N ALA A 94 -30.35 6.02 -28.00
CA ALA A 94 -31.71 6.11 -27.50
C ALA A 94 -32.69 5.51 -28.52
N THR A 95 -33.68 4.77 -28.02
CA THR A 95 -34.86 4.39 -28.80
C THR A 95 -35.99 5.32 -28.38
N CYS A 96 -36.31 6.30 -29.22
CA CYS A 96 -37.43 7.20 -28.98
C CYS A 96 -38.72 6.55 -29.49
N PRO A 97 -39.77 6.38 -28.66
CA PRO A 97 -41.06 5.95 -29.16
C PRO A 97 -41.61 7.02 -30.10
N VAL A 98 -41.84 6.65 -31.36
CA VAL A 98 -42.52 7.51 -32.33
C VAL A 98 -44.02 7.40 -32.05
N SER A 99 -44.69 8.51 -31.77
CA SER A 99 -46.16 8.55 -31.74
C SER A 99 -46.68 8.15 -33.12
N GLU A 100 -47.61 7.18 -33.20
CA GLU A 100 -48.24 6.73 -34.44
C GLU A 100 -48.87 7.91 -35.19
N ALA A 101 -48.10 8.53 -36.09
CA ALA A 101 -48.62 9.32 -37.19
C ALA A 101 -48.54 8.42 -38.43
N THR A 102 -49.70 8.20 -39.03
CA THR A 102 -50.01 7.42 -40.23
C THR A 102 -48.82 7.01 -41.10
N SER A 103 -48.66 5.69 -41.20
CA SER A 103 -47.80 4.90 -42.10
C SER A 103 -47.18 5.64 -43.30
N SER A 104 -45.85 5.70 -43.32
CA SER A 104 -45.06 5.64 -44.55
C SER A 104 -44.20 4.39 -44.51
N SER A 105 -44.32 3.54 -45.54
CA SER A 105 -43.63 2.25 -45.67
C SER A 105 -42.15 2.44 -46.04
N GLY A 106 -41.37 3.02 -45.12
CA GLY A 106 -39.93 3.13 -45.23
C GLY A 106 -39.28 2.72 -43.91
N VAL A 107 -38.23 1.91 -43.98
CA VAL A 107 -37.38 1.59 -42.82
C VAL A 107 -36.73 2.91 -42.37
N GLY A 108 -37.37 3.58 -41.41
CA GLY A 108 -36.85 4.81 -40.83
C GLY A 108 -35.61 4.50 -40.01
N ASP A 109 -34.46 5.00 -40.45
CA ASP A 109 -33.24 4.97 -39.66
C ASP A 109 -33.47 5.80 -38.39
N ALA A 110 -33.35 5.16 -37.23
CA ALA A 110 -33.63 5.80 -35.95
C ALA A 110 -32.67 6.98 -35.76
N THR A 111 -33.19 8.20 -35.75
CA THR A 111 -32.38 9.41 -35.69
C THR A 111 -31.60 9.43 -34.38
N THR A 112 -30.26 9.43 -34.46
CA THR A 112 -29.41 9.43 -33.26
C THR A 112 -29.56 10.77 -32.54
N VAL A 113 -29.86 10.72 -31.24
CA VAL A 113 -30.03 11.92 -30.40
C VAL A 113 -28.65 12.47 -30.02
N GLU A 114 -28.34 13.69 -30.48
CA GLU A 114 -27.17 14.46 -30.04
C GLU A 114 -27.47 15.17 -28.72
N LEU A 115 -26.57 15.08 -27.74
CA LEU A 115 -26.76 15.75 -26.46
C LEU A 115 -26.43 17.24 -26.58
N PRO A 116 -27.20 18.12 -25.92
CA PRO A 116 -26.81 19.52 -25.71
C PRO A 116 -25.44 19.61 -25.04
N ARG A 117 -24.71 20.70 -25.31
CA ARG A 117 -23.35 20.88 -24.80
C ARG A 117 -23.29 20.88 -23.26
N GLU A 118 -24.26 21.52 -22.59
CA GLU A 118 -24.35 21.46 -21.12
C GLU A 118 -24.54 20.03 -20.59
N THR A 119 -25.40 19.24 -21.24
CA THR A 119 -25.64 17.84 -20.84
C THR A 119 -24.43 16.96 -21.15
N GLY A 120 -23.70 17.25 -22.23
CA GLY A 120 -22.45 16.57 -22.57
C GLY A 120 -21.36 16.73 -21.51
N GLN A 121 -21.23 17.92 -20.92
CA GLN A 121 -20.28 18.16 -19.82
C GLN A 121 -20.66 17.35 -18.58
N ALA A 122 -21.94 17.34 -18.20
CA ALA A 122 -22.42 16.56 -17.05
C ALA A 122 -22.14 15.05 -17.20
N VAL A 123 -22.25 14.50 -18.42
CA VAL A 123 -21.90 13.10 -18.69
C VAL A 123 -20.40 12.83 -18.45
N LEU A 124 -19.52 13.77 -18.84
CA LEU A 124 -18.08 13.65 -18.59
C LEU A 124 -17.75 13.77 -17.10
N ASP A 125 -18.46 14.62 -16.36
CA ASP A 125 -18.31 14.74 -14.90
C ASP A 125 -18.71 13.45 -14.18
N ILE A 126 -19.83 12.85 -14.59
CA ILE A 126 -20.26 11.53 -14.09
C ILE A 126 -19.21 10.47 -14.40
N ARG A 127 -18.66 10.48 -15.62
CA ARG A 127 -17.60 9.53 -16.02
C ARG A 127 -16.35 9.70 -15.16
N GLU A 128 -15.94 10.93 -14.87
CA GLU A 128 -14.81 11.24 -13.97
C GLU A 128 -15.07 10.68 -12.57
N GLY A 129 -16.26 10.92 -12.01
CA GLY A 129 -16.68 10.38 -10.72
C GLY A 129 -16.60 8.85 -10.66
N ILE A 130 -17.21 8.16 -11.64
CA ILE A 130 -17.20 6.70 -11.71
C ILE A 130 -15.78 6.13 -11.81
N ILE A 131 -14.89 6.75 -12.60
CA ILE A 131 -13.50 6.29 -12.73
C ILE A 131 -12.76 6.46 -11.41
N ASN A 132 -12.94 7.59 -10.74
CA ASN A 132 -12.31 7.86 -9.44
C ASN A 132 -12.77 6.85 -8.38
N ASP A 133 -14.09 6.62 -8.27
CA ASP A 133 -14.64 5.69 -7.30
C ASP A 133 -14.20 4.25 -7.58
N ARG A 134 -14.19 3.83 -8.85
CA ARG A 134 -13.67 2.50 -9.24
C ARG A 134 -12.17 2.37 -8.98
N ALA A 135 -11.39 3.44 -9.10
CA ALA A 135 -9.97 3.42 -8.77
C ALA A 135 -9.78 3.25 -7.27
N LYS A 136 -10.48 4.04 -6.45
CA LYS A 136 -10.47 3.93 -4.98
C LYS A 136 -10.89 2.54 -4.51
N LEU A 137 -11.97 1.98 -5.05
CA LEU A 137 -12.44 0.64 -4.68
C LEU A 137 -11.40 -0.43 -5.02
N ARG A 138 -10.81 -0.39 -6.22
CA ARG A 138 -9.77 -1.34 -6.59
C ARG A 138 -8.50 -1.18 -5.75
N TYR A 139 -8.08 0.06 -5.49
CA TYR A 139 -6.96 0.35 -4.60
C TYR A 139 -7.21 -0.26 -3.21
N LEU A 140 -8.38 -0.02 -2.61
CA LEU A 140 -8.73 -0.58 -1.31
C LEU A 140 -8.78 -2.11 -1.31
N GLN A 141 -9.29 -2.73 -2.37
CA GLN A 141 -9.29 -4.18 -2.52
C GLN A 141 -7.87 -4.75 -2.57
N GLU A 142 -6.97 -4.14 -3.35
CA GLU A 142 -5.56 -4.57 -3.42
C GLU A 142 -4.81 -4.29 -2.11
N TYR A 143 -5.08 -3.15 -1.47
CA TYR A 143 -4.54 -2.81 -0.16
C TYR A 143 -4.89 -3.87 0.89
N VAL A 144 -6.18 -4.24 0.98
CA VAL A 144 -6.63 -5.29 1.91
C VAL A 144 -5.98 -6.64 1.58
N ARG A 145 -5.80 -6.99 0.31
CA ARG A 145 -5.09 -8.22 -0.08
C ARG A 145 -3.60 -8.21 0.27
N ALA A 146 -2.98 -7.03 0.26
CA ALA A 146 -1.58 -6.86 0.62
C ALA A 146 -1.36 -6.87 2.14
N GLU A 147 -2.20 -6.18 2.91
CA GLU A 147 -2.01 -5.98 4.36
C GLU A 147 -2.73 -7.01 5.25
N CYS A 148 -3.89 -7.55 4.83
CA CYS A 148 -4.70 -8.45 5.67
C CYS A 148 -4.48 -9.94 5.36
N ARG A 149 -3.28 -10.30 4.90
CA ARG A 149 -2.94 -11.69 4.55
C ARG A 149 -2.40 -12.49 5.73
#